data_AF-A0A954D219-F1
#
_entry.id   AF-A0A954D219-F1
#
_cell.length_a   1.000
_cell.length_b   1.000
_cell.length_c   1.000
_cell.angle_alpha   90.00
_cell.angle_beta   90.00
_cell.angle_gamma   90.00
#
_symmetry.space_group_name_H-M   'P 1'
#
loop_
_entity.id
_entity.type
_entity.pdbx_description
1 polymer ?
#
loop_
_entity_poly.entity_id
_entity_poly.type
_entity_poly.pdbx_seq_one_letter_code
_entity_poly.pdbx_strand_id
1 'polypeptide(L)'
;MAAKKKANVLDFAREYLRNNRTAPYAEVRDAAKKRKLTLYPISYGRAQALEGIVKVAKYGSKKKEAKRAGKAAAGATRGRGRPRGSKSKVSSGLESIDGLVQTVKNLQAERDDAVRLLDRIRALLDAR
;
A
#
# COMPACT_ATOMS: atom_id res chain seq x y z
N MET A 1 29.35 4.37 -4.73
CA MET A 1 29.25 5.15 -3.47
C MET A 1 28.26 4.48 -2.53
N ALA A 2 28.76 3.71 -1.56
CA ALA A 2 27.97 2.89 -0.66
C ALA A 2 27.27 3.75 0.40
N ALA A 3 25.93 3.74 0.40
CA ALA A 3 25.14 4.38 1.43
C ALA A 3 25.53 3.81 2.80
N LYS A 4 25.85 4.71 3.76
CA LYS A 4 26.13 4.40 5.17
C LYS A 4 25.04 3.47 5.72
N LYS A 5 25.28 2.16 5.72
CA LYS A 5 24.39 1.16 6.31
C LYS A 5 24.36 1.41 7.81
N LYS A 6 23.36 2.14 8.29
CA LYS A 6 22.97 2.09 9.70
C LYS A 6 22.85 0.60 10.02
N ALA A 7 23.48 0.12 11.10
CA ALA A 7 23.37 -1.27 11.51
C ALA A 7 21.89 -1.59 11.73
N ASN A 8 21.23 -2.12 10.71
CA ASN A 8 19.80 -2.23 10.70
C ASN A 8 19.46 -3.39 11.61
N VAL A 9 18.62 -3.15 12.61
CA VAL A 9 18.00 -4.17 13.47
C VAL A 9 17.46 -5.34 12.63
N LEU A 10 16.98 -5.04 11.42
CA LEU A 10 16.51 -5.99 10.41
C LEU A 10 17.61 -6.88 9.84
N ASP A 11 18.79 -6.33 9.53
CA ASP A 11 19.91 -7.11 8.99
C ASP A 11 20.48 -8.06 10.05
N PHE A 12 20.58 -7.60 11.30
CA PHE A 12 20.94 -8.46 12.43
C PHE A 12 19.92 -9.60 12.64
N ALA A 13 18.63 -9.30 12.61
CA ALA A 13 17.58 -10.31 12.76
C ALA A 13 17.60 -11.33 11.61
N ARG A 14 17.92 -10.91 10.39
CA ARG A 14 18.04 -11.81 9.23
C ARG A 14 19.25 -12.72 9.34
N GLU A 15 20.43 -12.20 9.69
CA GLU A 15 21.62 -13.03 9.92
C GLU A 15 21.39 -14.04 11.05
N TYR A 16 20.73 -13.61 12.13
CA TYR A 16 20.41 -14.49 13.24
C TYR A 16 19.41 -15.58 12.85
N LEU A 17 18.35 -15.23 12.09
CA LEU A 17 17.34 -16.19 11.61
C LEU A 17 17.87 -17.10 10.48
N ARG A 18 18.92 -16.70 9.75
CA ARG A 18 19.60 -17.58 8.80
C ARG A 18 20.36 -18.68 9.50
N ASN A 19 21.05 -18.35 10.60
CA ASN A 19 21.79 -19.31 11.39
C ASN A 19 20.85 -20.17 12.26
N ASN A 20 19.77 -19.58 12.78
CA ASN A 20 18.80 -20.24 13.64
C ASN A 20 17.36 -20.03 13.11
N ARG A 21 16.96 -20.85 12.14
CA ARG A 21 15.70 -20.71 11.40
C ARG A 21 14.43 -20.87 12.26
N THR A 22 14.56 -21.40 13.47
CA THR A 22 13.45 -21.66 14.41
C THR A 22 13.59 -20.92 15.74
N ALA A 23 14.58 -20.02 15.88
CA ALA A 23 14.80 -19.31 17.15
C ALA A 23 13.56 -18.50 17.55
N PRO A 24 13.11 -18.54 18.82
CA PRO A 24 12.00 -17.73 19.30
C PRO A 24 12.40 -16.24 19.41
N TYR A 25 11.39 -15.36 19.31
CA TYR A 25 11.58 -13.90 19.37
C TYR A 25 12.36 -13.44 20.63
N ALA A 26 12.16 -14.11 21.77
CA ALA A 26 12.83 -13.77 23.02
C ALA A 26 14.36 -13.84 22.90
N GLU A 27 14.88 -14.90 22.28
CA GLU A 27 16.33 -15.09 22.09
C GLU A 27 16.92 -14.05 21.13
N VAL A 28 16.21 -13.77 20.03
CA VAL A 28 16.67 -12.78 19.04
C VAL A 28 16.63 -11.37 19.64
N ARG A 29 15.64 -11.07 20.49
CA ARG A 29 15.52 -9.80 21.20
C ARG A 29 16.66 -9.62 22.21
N ASP A 30 17.00 -10.66 22.96
CA ASP A 30 18.05 -10.58 23.96
C ASP A 30 19.44 -10.50 23.30
N ALA A 31 19.64 -11.18 22.17
CA ALA A 31 20.83 -11.02 21.33
C ALA A 31 20.92 -9.61 20.70
N ALA A 32 19.80 -9.02 20.31
CA ALA A 32 19.75 -7.64 19.80
C ALA A 32 20.03 -6.61 20.90
N LYS A 33 19.49 -6.80 22.11
CA LYS A 33 19.75 -5.94 23.28
C LYS A 33 21.23 -5.90 23.65
N LYS A 34 21.93 -7.05 23.59
CA LYS A 34 23.40 -7.11 23.80
C LYS A 34 24.16 -6.22 22.81
N ARG A 35 23.64 -6.05 21.60
CA ARG A 35 24.20 -5.17 20.56
C ARG A 35 23.66 -3.73 20.63
N LYS A 36 22.96 -3.36 21.71
CA LYS A 36 22.27 -2.06 21.88
C LYS A 36 21.25 -1.76 20.77
N LEU A 37 20.67 -2.81 20.19
CA LEU A 37 19.67 -2.74 19.14
C LEU A 37 18.29 -3.10 19.70
N THR A 38 17.32 -2.20 19.58
CA THR A 38 15.94 -2.45 20.00
C THR A 38 15.21 -3.25 18.92
N LEU A 39 15.03 -4.56 19.13
CA LEU A 39 14.27 -5.42 18.23
C LEU A 39 12.77 -5.38 18.56
N TYR A 40 12.01 -4.70 17.71
CA TYR A 40 10.55 -4.71 17.78
C TYR A 40 9.94 -6.00 17.20
N PRO A 41 8.75 -6.44 17.65
CA PRO A 41 8.07 -7.60 17.09
C PRO A 41 7.80 -7.47 15.58
N ILE A 42 7.53 -6.25 15.09
CA ILE A 42 7.28 -5.97 13.66
C ILE A 42 8.54 -6.23 12.84
N SER A 43 9.72 -5.82 13.31
CA SER A 43 10.97 -6.05 12.58
C SER A 43 11.35 -7.53 12.58
N TYR A 44 11.09 -8.26 13.67
CA TYR A 44 11.26 -9.71 13.72
C TYR A 44 10.34 -10.45 12.75
N GLY A 45 9.04 -10.12 12.73
CA GLY A 45 8.09 -10.72 11.79
C GLY A 45 8.43 -10.42 10.33
N ARG A 46 8.95 -9.21 10.03
CA ARG A 46 9.48 -8.86 8.71
C ARG A 46 10.73 -9.68 8.35
N ALA A 47 11.63 -9.92 9.30
CA ALA A 47 12.81 -10.75 9.06
C ALA A 47 12.42 -12.22 8.77
N GLN A 48 11.47 -12.78 9.52
CA GLN A 48 10.93 -14.13 9.25
C GLN A 48 10.23 -14.24 7.89
N ALA A 49 9.49 -13.20 7.50
CA ALA A 49 8.87 -13.08 6.20
C ALA A 49 9.90 -13.07 5.05
N LEU A 50 11.01 -12.34 5.23
CA LEU A 50 12.07 -12.24 4.23
C LEU A 50 12.88 -13.53 4.07
N GLU A 51 13.10 -14.28 5.16
CA GLU A 51 13.78 -15.58 5.11
C GLU A 51 12.81 -16.75 4.77
N GLY A 52 11.56 -16.42 4.44
CA GLY A 52 10.55 -17.38 3.98
C GLY A 52 10.12 -18.40 5.04
N ILE A 53 10.39 -18.13 6.32
CA ILE A 53 10.02 -19.00 7.45
C ILE A 53 8.50 -18.95 7.68
N VAL A 54 7.89 -17.79 7.43
CA VAL A 54 6.47 -17.55 7.65
C VAL A 54 5.77 -17.24 6.33
N LYS A 55 4.62 -17.89 6.10
CA LYS A 55 3.75 -17.63 4.94
C LYS A 55 3.13 -16.24 5.07
N VAL A 56 3.63 -15.30 4.29
CA VAL A 56 3.10 -13.93 4.27
C VAL A 56 1.87 -13.88 3.38
N ALA A 57 0.72 -13.52 3.95
CA ALA A 57 -0.45 -13.18 3.15
C ALA A 57 -0.17 -11.89 2.38
N LYS A 58 -0.43 -11.88 1.07
CA LYS A 58 -0.35 -10.66 0.24
C LYS A 58 -1.20 -9.57 0.90
N TYR A 59 -0.60 -8.41 1.17
CA TYR A 59 -1.29 -7.28 1.79
C TYR A 59 -2.59 -6.97 1.01
N GLY A 60 -3.73 -6.96 1.72
CA GLY A 60 -5.06 -6.72 1.12
C GLY A 60 -5.78 -7.95 0.51
N SER A 61 -5.22 -9.15 0.58
CA SER A 61 -5.81 -10.39 0.02
C SER A 61 -7.18 -10.77 0.61
N LYS A 62 -7.36 -10.64 1.94
CA LYS A 62 -8.64 -10.98 2.61
C LYS A 62 -9.82 -10.10 2.19
N LYS A 63 -9.58 -8.92 1.59
CA LYS A 63 -10.65 -8.02 1.12
C LYS A 63 -11.10 -8.33 -0.32
N LYS A 64 -10.37 -9.17 -1.06
CA LYS A 64 -10.70 -9.55 -2.45
C LYS A 64 -11.49 -10.85 -2.54
N GLU A 65 -11.25 -11.82 -1.65
CA GLU A 65 -12.04 -13.07 -1.65
C GLU A 65 -13.47 -12.87 -1.17
N ALA A 66 -13.68 -12.11 -0.08
CA ALA A 66 -15.04 -11.75 0.37
C ALA A 66 -15.86 -10.97 -0.67
N LYS A 67 -15.19 -10.22 -1.57
CA LYS A 67 -15.85 -9.51 -2.67
C LYS A 67 -16.14 -10.37 -3.90
N ARG A 68 -15.49 -11.52 -4.06
CA ARG A 68 -15.76 -12.46 -5.16
C ARG A 68 -16.93 -13.38 -4.81
N ALA A 69 -17.03 -13.83 -3.56
CA ALA A 69 -18.19 -14.59 -3.09
C ALA A 69 -19.50 -13.76 -3.12
N GLY A 70 -19.44 -12.47 -2.80
CA GLY A 70 -20.62 -11.58 -2.85
C GLY A 70 -21.03 -11.09 -4.25
N LYS A 71 -20.26 -11.40 -5.31
CA LYS A 71 -20.56 -10.92 -6.68
C LYS A 71 -21.36 -11.91 -7.53
N ALA A 72 -21.53 -13.15 -7.06
CA ALA A 72 -22.35 -14.16 -7.72
C ALA A 72 -23.84 -14.10 -7.34
N ALA A 73 -24.21 -13.40 -6.26
CA ALA A 73 -25.58 -13.39 -5.72
C ALA A 73 -26.31 -12.02 -5.81
N ALA A 74 -25.77 -11.02 -6.51
CA ALA A 74 -26.38 -9.69 -6.61
C ALA A 74 -26.62 -9.26 -8.06
N GLY A 75 -27.28 -10.14 -8.82
CA GLY A 75 -28.06 -9.74 -9.99
C GLY A 75 -29.37 -9.10 -9.53
N ALA A 76 -29.33 -7.82 -9.15
CA ALA A 76 -30.52 -7.00 -8.97
C ALA A 76 -30.13 -5.52 -9.12
N THR A 77 -30.38 -5.02 -10.32
CA THR A 77 -30.83 -3.65 -10.66
C THR A 77 -30.40 -2.55 -9.68
N ARG A 78 -29.26 -1.90 -9.93
CA ARG A 78 -28.96 -0.57 -9.37
C ARG A 78 -28.83 0.40 -10.53
N GLY A 79 -29.81 1.30 -10.64
CA GLY A 79 -29.95 2.26 -11.72
C GLY A 79 -28.70 3.12 -11.94
N ARG A 80 -28.51 3.55 -13.19
CA ARG A 80 -27.60 4.62 -13.58
C ARG A 80 -27.96 5.87 -12.78
N GLY A 81 -27.03 6.41 -11.99
CA GLY A 81 -27.21 7.75 -11.42
C GLY A 81 -26.88 7.96 -9.95
N ARG A 82 -25.96 7.20 -9.33
CA ARG A 82 -25.39 7.65 -8.05
C ARG A 82 -23.87 7.50 -8.03
N PRO A 83 -23.09 8.59 -8.16
CA PRO A 83 -21.66 8.52 -7.92
C PRO A 83 -21.48 8.09 -6.47
N ARG A 84 -20.83 6.94 -6.28
CA ARG A 84 -20.41 6.48 -4.96
C ARG A 84 -19.40 7.51 -4.46
N GLY A 85 -19.84 8.34 -3.52
CA GLY A 85 -18.98 9.29 -2.82
C GLY A 85 -17.67 8.61 -2.45
N SER A 86 -16.61 9.05 -3.12
CA SER A 86 -15.26 8.59 -2.82
C SER A 86 -14.95 9.15 -1.43
N LYS A 87 -14.84 8.26 -0.44
CA LYS A 87 -14.12 8.61 0.77
C LYS A 87 -12.66 8.74 0.33
N SER A 88 -12.28 9.91 -0.15
CA SER A 88 -10.89 10.21 -0.44
C SER A 88 -10.14 10.17 0.90
N LYS A 89 -9.38 9.09 1.07
CA LYS A 89 -8.36 9.04 2.12
C LYS A 89 -7.21 9.93 1.65
N VAL A 90 -7.40 11.23 1.75
CA VAL A 90 -6.35 12.24 1.57
C VAL A 90 -5.56 12.28 2.87
N SER A 91 -4.66 11.31 3.09
CA SER A 91 -3.67 11.47 4.18
C SER A 91 -2.40 10.62 4.07
N SER A 92 -2.07 10.01 2.91
CA SER A 92 -0.76 9.34 2.74
C SER A 92 -0.28 9.25 1.27
N GLY A 93 -0.71 10.18 0.42
CA GLY A 93 -0.58 10.05 -1.04
C GLY A 93 0.75 10.48 -1.66
N LEU A 94 1.63 11.18 -0.95
CA LEU A 94 2.88 11.70 -1.52
C LEU A 94 4.12 10.84 -1.21
N GLU A 95 4.02 9.90 -0.27
CA GLU A 95 5.17 9.08 0.17
C GLU A 95 5.40 7.83 -0.71
N SER A 96 4.50 7.55 -1.66
CA SER A 96 4.59 6.40 -2.55
C SER A 96 4.47 6.82 -4.01
N ILE A 97 5.28 6.21 -4.88
CA ILE A 97 5.25 6.44 -6.34
C ILE A 97 3.85 6.17 -6.90
N ASP A 98 3.18 5.13 -6.42
CA ASP A 98 1.80 4.83 -6.81
C ASP A 98 0.82 5.94 -6.41
N GLY A 99 1.06 6.60 -5.28
CA GLY A 99 0.27 7.75 -4.82
C GLY A 99 0.45 8.98 -5.72
N LEU A 100 1.69 9.27 -6.13
CA LEU A 100 1.98 10.33 -7.10
C LEU A 100 1.37 10.06 -8.48
N VAL A 101 1.39 8.80 -8.93
CA VAL A 101 0.74 8.43 -10.20
C VAL A 101 -0.78 8.62 -10.11
N GLN A 102 -1.40 8.30 -8.97
CA GLN A 102 -2.83 8.53 -8.75
C GLN A 102 -3.17 10.02 -8.70
N THR A 103 -2.35 10.85 -8.05
CA THR A 103 -2.59 12.30 -8.03
C THR A 103 -2.49 12.92 -9.41
N VAL A 104 -1.48 12.53 -10.21
CA VAL A 104 -1.34 12.99 -11.60
C VAL A 104 -2.54 12.59 -12.45
N LYS A 105 -3.04 11.36 -12.31
CA LYS A 105 -4.23 10.91 -13.05
C LYS A 105 -5.49 11.70 -12.69
N ASN A 106 -5.66 12.04 -11.41
CA ASN A 106 -6.80 12.85 -10.96
C ASN A 106 -6.71 14.28 -11.53
N LEU A 107 -5.53 14.89 -11.50
CA LEU A 107 -5.30 16.22 -12.09
C LEU A 107 -5.52 16.23 -13.61
N GLN A 108 -5.13 15.16 -14.31
CA GLN A 108 -5.42 15.02 -15.74
C GLN A 108 -6.92 14.93 -16.02
N ALA A 109 -7.67 14.18 -15.22
CA ALA A 109 -9.12 14.10 -15.36
C ALA A 109 -9.80 15.46 -15.12
N GLU A 110 -9.37 16.20 -14.10
CA GLU A 110 -9.89 17.55 -13.82
C GLU A 110 -9.58 18.53 -14.96
N ARG A 111 -8.37 18.47 -15.53
CA ARG A 111 -7.99 19.25 -16.72
C ARG A 111 -8.90 18.95 -17.90
N ASP A 112 -9.13 17.67 -18.19
CA ASP A 112 -9.94 17.25 -19.34
C ASP A 112 -11.41 17.68 -19.19
N ASP A 113 -11.95 17.63 -17.97
CA ASP A 113 -13.30 18.13 -17.69
C ASP A 113 -13.40 19.65 -17.83
N ALA A 114 -12.38 20.41 -17.42
CA ALA A 114 -12.31 21.85 -17.64
C ALA A 114 -12.26 22.20 -19.13
N VAL A 115 -11.48 21.48 -19.93
CA VAL A 115 -11.41 21.66 -21.39
C VAL A 115 -12.78 21.41 -22.03
N ARG A 116 -13.46 20.33 -21.66
CA ARG A 116 -14.82 20.05 -22.17
C ARG A 116 -15.82 21.15 -21.84
N LEU A 117 -15.70 21.76 -20.66
CA LEU A 117 -16.55 22.89 -20.26
C LEU A 117 -16.28 24.12 -21.14
N LEU A 118 -15.01 24.44 -21.39
CA LEU A 118 -14.62 25.53 -22.28
C LEU A 118 -15.11 25.29 -23.71
N ASP A 119 -14.99 24.07 -24.22
CA ASP A 119 -15.47 23.71 -25.55
C ASP A 119 -17.00 23.90 -25.68
N ARG A 120 -17.75 23.55 -24.63
CA ARG A 120 -19.20 23.80 -24.59
C ARG A 120 -19.54 25.28 -24.55
N ILE A 121 -18.83 26.07 -23.75
CA ILE A 121 -19.04 27.52 -23.67
C ILE A 121 -18.74 28.15 -25.03
N ARG A 122 -17.64 27.73 -25.68
CA ARG A 122 -17.27 28.20 -27.01
C ARG A 122 -18.34 27.86 -28.05
N ALA A 123 -18.84 26.62 -28.06
CA ALA A 123 -19.91 26.21 -28.96
C ALA A 123 -21.21 27.03 -28.77
N LEU A 124 -21.53 27.42 -27.53
CA LEU A 124 -22.68 28.28 -27.25
C LEU A 124 -22.47 29.73 -27.70
N LEU A 125 -21.23 30.23 -27.65
CA LEU A 125 -20.89 31.57 -28.14
C LEU A 125 -20.88 31.62 -29.68
N ASP A 126 -20.35 30.59 -30.34
CA ASP A 126 -20.30 30.52 -31.80
C ASP A 126 -21.69 30.29 -32.44
N ALA A 127 -22.67 29.81 -31.66
CA ALA A 127 -24.05 29.59 -32.10
C ALA A 127 -24.96 30.83 -32.00
N ARG A 128 -24.44 31.95 -31.49
CA ARG A 128 -25.17 33.21 -31.29
C ARG A 128 -24.74 34.28 -32.29
#